data_AF-A0A967UGJ1-F1
#
_entry.id   AF-A0A967UGJ1-F1
#
_cell.length_a   1.000
_cell.length_b   1.000
_cell.length_c   1.000
_cell.angle_alpha   90.00
_cell.angle_beta   90.00
_cell.angle_gamma   90.00
#
_symmetry.space_group_name_H-M   'P 1'
#
loop_
_entity.id
_entity.type
_entity.pdbx_description
1 polymer ?
#
loop_
_entity_poly.entity_id
_entity_poly.type
_entity_poly.pdbx_seq_one_letter_code
_entity_poly.pdbx_strand_id
1 'polypeptide(L)' 'LYTYEGWTILKGTPNADLVREFIEFCAQGKQQALYTPHVAYGPTNASAYEYIDAARAKVLPTNPAYLPKMVAVN' A
#
# COMPACT_ATOMS: atom_id res chain seq x y z
N LEU A 1 3.69 7.47 14.38
CA LEU A 1 4.87 7.25 13.50
C LEU A 1 4.37 6.59 12.24
N TYR A 2 4.93 6.89 11.07
CA TYR A 2 4.65 6.15 9.84
C TYR A 2 5.95 5.88 9.09
N THR A 3 5.99 4.72 8.45
CA THR A 3 7.03 4.27 7.52
C THR A 3 6.33 3.58 6.35
N TYR A 4 7.04 3.36 5.26
CA TYR A 4 6.53 2.70 4.06
C TYR A 4 7.38 1.48 3.73
N GLU A 5 6.71 0.42 3.30
CA GLU A 5 7.35 -0.73 2.69
C GLU A 5 7.34 -0.58 1.16
N GLY A 6 8.41 -1.02 0.53
CA GLY A 6 8.60 -0.92 -0.91
C GLY A 6 8.89 -2.26 -1.55
N TRP A 7 8.60 -2.35 -2.85
CA TRP A 7 9.03 -3.48 -3.67
C TRP A 7 10.50 -3.31 -4.06
N THR A 8 11.22 -4.43 -4.19
CA THR A 8 12.61 -4.44 -4.65
C THR A 8 12.80 -5.48 -5.74
N ILE A 9 13.59 -5.15 -6.76
CA ILE A 9 14.01 -6.10 -7.81
C ILE A 9 15.48 -6.45 -7.58
N LEU A 10 15.77 -7.74 -7.42
CA LEU A 10 17.14 -8.21 -7.24
C LEU A 10 17.98 -7.96 -8.49
N LYS A 11 19.18 -7.40 -8.31
CA LYS A 11 20.11 -7.13 -9.41
C LYS A 11 20.51 -8.43 -10.11
N GLY A 12 20.42 -8.45 -11.44
CA GLY A 12 20.82 -9.59 -12.26
C GLY A 12 19.78 -10.71 -12.35
N THR A 13 18.57 -10.52 -11.82
CA THR A 13 17.48 -11.48 -12.02
C THR A 13 17.15 -11.63 -13.51
N PRO A 14 17.00 -12.87 -14.03
CA PRO A 14 16.59 -13.08 -15.42
C PRO A 14 15.12 -12.71 -15.66
N ASN A 15 14.34 -12.49 -14.60
CA ASN A 15 12.89 -12.24 -14.67
C ASN A 15 12.53 -10.76 -14.45
N ALA A 16 13.45 -9.83 -14.72
CA ALA A 16 13.29 -8.43 -14.32
C ALA A 16 12.00 -7.79 -14.88
N ASP A 17 11.63 -8.10 -16.12
CA ASP A 17 10.43 -7.54 -16.76
C ASP A 17 9.14 -8.10 -16.14
N LEU A 18 9.08 -9.41 -15.90
CA LEU A 18 7.94 -10.03 -15.21
C LEU A 18 7.78 -9.49 -13.78
N VAL A 19 8.88 -9.24 -13.06
CA VAL A 19 8.82 -8.64 -11.72
C VAL A 19 8.26 -7.22 -11.79
N ARG A 20 8.60 -6.43 -12.83
CA ARG A 20 8.01 -5.08 -13.01
C ARG A 20 6.51 -5.15 -13.26
N GLU A 21 6.05 -6.05 -14.13
CA GLU A 21 4.62 -6.27 -14.39
C GLU A 21 3.87 -6.67 -13.11
N PHE A 22 4.46 -7.56 -12.30
CA PHE A 22 3.87 -7.95 -11.03
C PHE A 22 3.79 -6.79 -10.04
N ILE A 23 4.85 -5.98 -9.93
CA ILE A 23 4.86 -4.79 -9.07
C ILE A 23 3.80 -3.79 -9.54
N GLU A 24 3.67 -3.56 -10.85
CA GLU A 24 2.65 -2.68 -11.41
C GLU A 24 1.23 -3.17 -11.07
N PHE A 25 0.97 -4.47 -11.24
CA PHE A 25 -0.28 -5.08 -10.81
C PHE A 25 -0.55 -4.85 -9.33
N CYS A 26 0.40 -5.16 -8.44
CA CYS A 26 0.25 -4.98 -7.00
C CYS A 26 0.10 -3.50 -6.57
N ALA A 27 0.61 -2.56 -7.36
CA ALA A 27 0.52 -1.12 -7.09
C ALA A 27 -0.87 -0.53 -7.35
N GLN A 28 -1.75 -1.24 -8.08
CA GLN A 28 -3.12 -0.79 -8.36
C GLN A 28 -3.93 -0.66 -7.07
N GLY A 29 -4.75 0.39 -6.96
CA GLY A 29 -5.57 0.67 -5.77
C GLY A 29 -6.48 -0.51 -5.39
N LYS A 30 -7.13 -1.12 -6.39
CA LYS A 30 -7.96 -2.32 -6.19
C LYS A 30 -7.18 -3.48 -5.56
N GLN A 31 -5.92 -3.71 -5.96
CA GLN A 31 -5.10 -4.78 -5.40
C GLN A 31 -4.65 -4.44 -3.98
N GLN A 32 -4.24 -3.19 -3.72
CA GLN A 32 -3.89 -2.77 -2.37
C GLN A 32 -5.07 -2.82 -1.40
N ALA A 33 -6.30 -2.58 -1.85
CA ALA A 33 -7.48 -2.69 -1.00
C ALA A 33 -7.68 -4.11 -0.41
N LEU A 34 -7.28 -5.15 -1.15
CA LEU A 34 -7.53 -6.54 -0.79
C LEU A 34 -6.82 -6.98 0.50
N TYR A 35 -5.66 -6.42 0.84
CA TYR A 35 -4.95 -6.83 2.06
C TYR A 35 -5.49 -6.13 3.32
N THR A 36 -6.14 -4.98 3.15
CA THR A 36 -6.53 -4.12 4.27
C THR A 36 -7.46 -4.78 5.30
N PRO A 37 -8.31 -5.79 4.99
CA PRO A 37 -9.09 -6.51 6.00
C PRO A 37 -8.25 -7.45 6.87
N HIS A 38 -7.07 -7.87 6.40
CA HIS A 38 -6.28 -8.93 7.00
C HIS A 38 -5.13 -8.41 7.88
N VAL A 39 -4.64 -7.21 7.58
CA VAL A 39 -3.55 -6.56 8.32
C VAL A 39 -3.92 -5.12 8.64
N ALA A 40 -3.41 -4.59 9.76
CA ALA A 40 -3.61 -3.19 10.16
C ALA A 40 -2.71 -2.20 9.41
N TYR A 41 -2.33 -2.54 8.17
CA TYR A 41 -1.54 -1.69 7.30
C TYR A 41 -2.47 -0.94 6.35
N GLY A 42 -2.12 0.31 6.06
CA GLY A 42 -2.87 1.16 5.17
C GLY A 42 -2.26 1.20 3.77
N PRO A 43 -3.08 1.30 2.72
CA PRO A 43 -2.61 1.40 1.33
C PRO A 43 -1.75 2.66 1.13
N THR A 44 -0.73 2.52 0.29
CA THR A 44 0.09 3.65 -0.18
C THR A 44 -0.55 4.33 -1.40
N ASN A 45 -1.38 3.61 -2.16
CA ASN A 45 -2.15 4.17 -3.26
C ASN A 45 -3.52 4.69 -2.78
N ALA A 46 -3.74 6.00 -2.86
CA ALA A 46 -4.98 6.65 -2.40
C ALA A 46 -6.25 6.12 -3.09
N SER A 47 -6.16 5.68 -4.36
CA SER A 47 -7.30 5.09 -5.08
C SER A 47 -7.81 3.78 -4.46
N ALA A 48 -7.04 3.14 -3.58
CA ALA A 48 -7.50 1.96 -2.85
C ALA A 48 -8.73 2.25 -1.98
N TYR A 49 -8.90 3.49 -1.48
CA TYR A 49 -10.05 3.87 -0.67
C TYR A 49 -11.39 3.81 -1.41
N GLU A 50 -11.39 3.78 -2.75
CA GLU A 50 -12.60 3.52 -3.55
C GLU A 50 -13.13 2.09 -3.37
N TYR A 51 -12.28 1.15 -2.94
CA TYR A 51 -12.58 -0.28 -2.84
C TYR A 51 -12.60 -0.80 -1.40
N ILE A 52 -12.28 0.04 -0.41
CA ILE A 52 -12.21 -0.34 1.01
C ILE A 52 -13.54 -0.03 1.69
N ASP A 53 -14.04 -0.97 2.48
CA ASP A 53 -15.23 -0.77 3.31
C ASP A 53 -15.09 0.48 4.20
N ALA A 54 -16.17 1.28 4.29
CA ALA A 54 -16.14 2.55 4.99
C ALA A 54 -15.84 2.43 6.49
N ALA A 55 -16.26 1.34 7.15
CA ALA A 55 -15.91 1.09 8.54
C ALA A 55 -14.43 0.72 8.66
N ARG A 56 -13.91 -0.08 7.72
CA ARG A 56 -12.47 -0.41 7.69
C ARG A 56 -11.60 0.82 7.43
N ALA A 57 -11.98 1.67 6.48
CA ALA A 57 -11.22 2.88 6.12
C ALA A 57 -10.95 3.81 7.30
N LYS A 58 -11.86 3.86 8.29
CA LYS A 58 -11.72 4.69 9.50
C LYS A 58 -10.59 4.24 10.41
N VAL A 59 -10.20 2.98 10.39
CA VAL A 59 -9.18 2.45 11.32
C VAL A 59 -7.81 2.27 10.67
N LEU A 60 -7.68 2.49 9.37
CA LEU A 60 -6.41 2.36 8.67
C LEU A 60 -5.46 3.53 8.99
N PRO A 61 -4.16 3.26 9.21
CA PRO A 61 -3.20 4.30 9.59
C PRO A 61 -3.02 5.36 8.50
N THR A 62 -3.15 4.99 7.22
CA THR A 62 -3.03 5.91 6.07
C THR A 62 -4.30 6.73 5.81
N ASN A 63 -5.30 6.66 6.71
CA ASN A 63 -6.49 7.51 6.56
C ASN A 63 -6.04 8.98 6.53
N PRO A 64 -6.47 9.79 5.54
CA PRO A 64 -6.03 11.17 5.38
C PRO A 64 -6.24 12.05 6.62
N ALA A 65 -7.23 11.72 7.47
CA ALA A 65 -7.46 12.44 8.73
C ALA A 65 -6.34 12.24 9.78
N TYR A 66 -5.53 11.18 9.65
CA TYR A 66 -4.46 10.86 10.59
C TYR A 66 -3.10 11.34 10.12
N LEU A 67 -2.85 11.40 8.80
CA LEU A 67 -1.55 11.79 8.23
C LEU A 67 -0.98 13.11 8.82
N PRO A 68 -1.76 14.19 9.01
CA PRO A 68 -1.24 15.44 9.61
C PRO A 68 -0.76 15.29 11.06
N LYS A 69 -1.14 14.21 11.75
CA LYS A 69 -0.78 13.92 13.14
C LYS A 69 0.36 12.91 13.26
N MET A 70 0.86 12.37 12.15
CA MET A 70 1.91 11.36 12.15
C MET A 70 3.29 11.97 11.91
N VAL A 71 4.27 11.40 12.60
CA VAL A 71 5.69 11.70 12.38
C VAL A 71 6.28 10.66 11.44
N ALA A 72 6.91 11.09 10.35
CA ALA A 72 7.63 10.22 9.41
C ALA A 72 8.89 9.65 10.08
N VAL A 73 9.15 8.36 9.89
CA VAL A 73 10.37 7.70 10.37
C VAL A 73 11.02 7.00 9.19
N ASN A 74 12.31 7.28 9.00
CA ASN A 74 13.16 6.66 7.99
C ASN A 74 13.96 5.51 8.61
#